data_AF-A0A932KF30-F1
#
_entry.id   AF-A0A932KF30-F1
#
_cell.length_a   1.000
_cell.length_b   1.000
_cell.length_c   1.000
_cell.angle_alpha   90.00
_cell.angle_beta   90.00
_cell.angle_gamma   90.00
#
_symmetry.space_group_name_H-M   'P 1'
#
loop_
_entity.id
_entity.type
_entity.pdbx_description
1 polymer ?
#
loop_
_entity_poly.entity_id
_entity_poly.type
_entity_poly.pdbx_seq_one_letter_code
_entity_poly.pdbx_strand_id
1 'polypeptide(L)'
;MLIPLLFLAAGVIIGGWYGVAYWIYTMQHVYTDDARIKGAMVSISPEVSGLVRKVHVDEGSFVSKAMVLVEIDQEDYLGQLAQAEASLEGVRTQLLEAQRDLELQVLRNEGEVA
;
A
#
# COMPACT_ATOMS: atom_id res chain seq x y z
N MET A 1 75.23 7.25 32.22
CA MET A 1 74.07 7.08 33.12
C MET A 1 72.85 7.91 32.69
N LEU A 2 73.01 9.11 32.12
CA LEU A 2 71.90 9.98 31.69
C LEU A 2 71.17 9.51 30.40
N ILE A 3 71.92 9.01 29.41
CA ILE A 3 71.40 8.56 28.11
C ILE A 3 70.31 7.46 28.25
N PRO A 4 70.52 6.36 29.01
CA PRO A 4 69.48 5.33 29.14
C PRO A 4 68.22 5.83 29.87
N LEU A 5 68.36 6.79 30.79
CA LEU A 5 67.22 7.41 31.49
C LEU A 5 66.37 8.25 30.53
N LEU A 6 67.00 8.94 29.58
CA LEU A 6 66.32 9.73 28.55
C LEU A 6 65.51 8.86 27.58
N PHE A 7 66.04 7.72 27.16
CA PHE A 7 65.31 6.76 26.33
C PHE A 7 64.11 6.15 27.06
N LEU A 8 64.27 5.84 28.34
CA LEU A 8 63.17 5.35 29.18
C LEU A 8 62.06 6.41 29.31
N ALA A 9 62.43 7.67 29.58
CA ALA A 9 61.48 8.78 29.66
C ALA A 9 60.75 9.02 28.33
N ALA A 10 61.47 8.99 27.21
CA ALA A 10 60.87 9.14 25.87
C ALA A 10 59.90 8.00 25.55
N GLY A 11 60.24 6.75 25.90
CA GLY A 11 59.36 5.60 25.72
C GLY A 11 58.05 5.72 26.51
N VAL A 12 58.13 6.19 27.76
CA VAL A 12 56.93 6.43 28.60
C VAL A 12 56.06 7.55 28.02
N ILE A 13 56.66 8.64 27.52
CA ILE A 13 55.91 9.75 26.92
C ILE A 13 55.20 9.30 25.63
N ILE A 14 55.90 8.59 24.75
CA ILE A 14 55.33 8.11 23.48
C ILE A 14 54.24 7.06 23.75
N GLY A 15 54.50 6.10 24.64
CA GLY A 15 53.52 5.09 25.01
C GLY A 15 52.28 5.69 25.69
N GLY A 16 52.48 6.66 26.58
CA GLY A 16 51.39 7.41 27.22
C GLY A 16 50.55 8.20 26.20
N TRP A 17 51.21 8.90 25.27
CA TRP A 17 50.52 9.63 24.20
C TRP A 17 49.69 8.70 23.31
N TYR A 18 50.26 7.58 22.85
CA TYR A 18 49.55 6.59 22.05
C TYR A 18 48.38 5.96 22.79
N GLY A 19 48.56 5.63 24.08
CA GLY A 19 47.50 5.08 24.92
C GLY A 19 46.33 6.06 25.10
N VAL A 20 46.63 7.33 25.38
CA VAL A 20 45.61 8.38 25.51
C VAL A 20 44.91 8.65 24.18
N ALA A 21 45.65 8.73 23.08
CA ALA A 21 45.09 8.93 21.74
C ALA A 21 44.16 7.76 21.35
N TYR A 22 44.58 6.52 21.61
CA TYR A 22 43.76 5.33 21.36
C TYR A 22 42.50 5.32 22.23
N TRP A 23 42.62 5.68 23.51
CA TRP A 23 41.49 5.77 24.43
C TRP A 23 40.47 6.83 24.01
N ILE A 24 40.91 8.00 23.56
CA ILE A 24 40.03 9.05 23.04
C ILE A 24 39.36 8.59 21.74
N TYR A 25 40.10 7.93 20.85
CA TYR A 25 39.57 7.42 19.58
C TYR A 25 38.43 6.40 19.78
N THR A 26 38.59 5.46 20.71
CA THR A 26 37.56 4.44 21.02
C THR A 26 36.36 5.03 21.76
N MET A 27 36.53 6.11 22.54
CA MET A 27 35.40 6.84 23.13
C MET A 27 34.59 7.63 22.09
N GLN A 28 35.21 8.09 21.01
CA GLN A 28 34.55 8.92 20.00
C GLN A 28 33.85 8.12 18.89
N HIS A 29 34.26 6.86 18.66
CA HIS A 29 33.71 6.01 17.60
C HIS A 29 32.97 4.82 18.20
N VAL A 30 31.66 4.98 18.34
CA VAL A 30 30.77 3.87 18.68
C VAL A 30 30.54 3.03 17.43
N TYR A 31 31.26 1.91 17.33
CA TYR A 31 30.98 0.88 16.35
C TYR A 31 29.73 0.13 16.80
N THR A 32 28.65 0.24 16.04
CA THR A 32 27.42 -0.53 16.29
C THR A 32 27.06 -1.29 15.02
N ASP A 33 26.96 -2.62 15.14
CA ASP A 33 26.51 -3.50 14.06
C ASP A 33 24.97 -3.65 14.05
N ASP A 34 24.24 -3.02 14.97
CA ASP A 34 22.77 -3.08 15.03
C ASP A 34 22.13 -1.98 14.17
N ALA A 35 22.34 -2.07 12.86
CA ALA A 35 21.62 -1.26 11.88
C ALA A 35 20.27 -1.93 11.55
N ARG A 36 19.17 -1.37 12.04
CA ARG A 36 17.80 -1.84 11.70
C ARG A 36 17.18 -0.96 10.64
N ILE A 37 16.75 -1.58 9.54
CA ILE A 37 15.99 -0.91 8.50
C ILE A 37 14.53 -0.82 8.94
N LYS A 38 14.02 0.40 9.10
CA LYS A 38 12.58 0.63 9.33
C LYS A 38 11.87 0.65 7.98
N GLY A 39 10.91 -0.25 7.80
CA GLY A 39 10.01 -0.26 6.65
C GLY A 39 8.55 -0.21 7.12
N ALA A 40 7.71 0.54 6.42
CA ALA A 40 6.27 0.46 6.60
C ALA A 40 5.76 -0.82 5.92
N MET A 41 5.19 -1.74 6.70
CA MET A 41 4.52 -2.92 6.17
C MET A 41 3.02 -2.65 6.14
N VAL A 42 2.41 -2.85 4.97
CA VAL A 42 0.97 -2.69 4.78
C VAL A 42 0.43 -4.01 4.20
N SER A 43 -0.63 -4.52 4.80
CA SER A 43 -1.35 -5.68 4.27
C SER A 43 -2.34 -5.21 3.21
N ILE A 44 -2.34 -5.85 2.06
CA ILE A 44 -3.29 -5.59 0.97
C ILE A 44 -4.25 -6.76 0.90
N SER A 45 -5.55 -6.48 0.90
CA SER A 45 -6.61 -7.47 0.74
C SER A 45 -7.57 -7.04 -0.37
N PRO A 46 -8.13 -7.98 -1.13
CA PRO A 46 -9.18 -7.65 -2.09
C PRO A 46 -10.45 -7.21 -1.35
N GLU A 47 -11.18 -6.28 -1.95
CA GLU A 47 -12.47 -5.80 -1.43
C GLU A 47 -13.59 -6.84 -1.64
N VAL A 48 -13.42 -7.72 -2.62
CA VAL A 48 -14.39 -8.75 -3.01
C VAL A 48 -13.78 -10.14 -2.86
N SER A 49 -14.61 -11.12 -2.51
CA SER A 49 -14.19 -12.51 -2.37
C SER A 49 -14.30 -13.24 -3.70
N GLY A 50 -13.28 -14.02 -4.11
CA GLY A 50 -13.40 -14.78 -5.35
C GLY A 50 -12.22 -15.68 -5.61
N LEU A 51 -12.34 -16.45 -6.68
CA LEU A 51 -11.28 -17.35 -7.14
C LEU A 51 -10.15 -16.52 -7.75
N VAL A 52 -8.91 -16.79 -7.37
CA VAL A 52 -7.74 -16.14 -7.98
C VAL A 52 -7.51 -16.75 -9.35
N ARG A 53 -7.62 -15.93 -10.40
CA ARG A 53 -7.34 -16.31 -11.78
C ARG A 53 -5.85 -16.28 -12.08
N LYS A 54 -5.16 -15.23 -11.62
CA LYS A 54 -3.72 -15.04 -11.88
C LYS A 54 -3.05 -14.18 -10.82
N VAL A 55 -1.80 -14.49 -10.52
CA VAL A 55 -0.90 -13.66 -9.70
C VAL A 55 0.18 -13.10 -10.61
N HIS A 56 0.44 -11.79 -10.53
CA HIS A 56 1.38 -11.07 -11.41
C HIS A 56 2.71 -10.70 -10.74
N VAL A 57 2.85 -10.98 -9.45
CA VAL A 57 4.01 -10.59 -8.65
C VAL A 57 4.53 -11.76 -7.84
N ASP A 58 5.86 -11.82 -7.71
CA ASP A 58 6.56 -12.76 -6.84
C ASP A 58 7.06 -12.06 -5.57
N GLU A 59 7.44 -12.85 -4.56
CA GLU A 59 8.02 -12.33 -3.32
C GLU A 59 9.27 -11.46 -3.59
N GLY A 60 9.31 -10.27 -2.99
CA GLY A 60 10.40 -9.32 -3.17
C GLY A 60 10.33 -8.47 -4.45
N SER A 61 9.29 -8.64 -5.28
CA SER A 61 9.09 -7.83 -6.48
C SER A 61 8.86 -6.35 -6.16
N PHE A 62 9.45 -5.45 -6.95
CA PHE A 62 9.16 -4.03 -6.86
C PHE A 62 7.81 -3.71 -7.52
N VAL A 63 6.91 -3.07 -6.77
CA VAL A 63 5.56 -2.72 -7.23
C VAL A 63 5.34 -1.22 -7.21
N SER A 64 4.52 -0.72 -8.13
CA SER A 64 4.16 0.68 -8.23
C SER A 64 2.66 0.90 -7.96
N LYS A 65 2.28 2.16 -7.71
CA LYS A 65 0.87 2.52 -7.53
C LYS A 65 0.09 2.16 -8.80
N ALA A 66 -1.10 1.56 -8.61
CA ALA A 66 -2.00 1.11 -9.66
C ALA A 66 -1.50 -0.10 -10.49
N MET A 67 -0.43 -0.77 -10.06
CA MET A 67 -0.03 -2.05 -10.63
C MET A 67 -0.99 -3.16 -10.18
N VAL A 68 -1.44 -3.98 -11.13
CA VAL A 68 -2.27 -5.15 -10.84
C VAL A 68 -1.39 -6.22 -10.21
N LEU A 69 -1.72 -6.61 -8.98
CA LEU A 69 -0.98 -7.65 -8.24
C LEU A 69 -1.59 -9.03 -8.45
N VAL A 70 -2.92 -9.11 -8.39
CA VAL A 70 -3.70 -10.34 -8.47
C VAL A 70 -4.98 -10.07 -9.27
N GLU A 71 -5.35 -11.00 -10.13
CA GLU A 71 -6.62 -11.01 -10.85
C GLU A 71 -7.57 -12.02 -10.21
N ILE A 72 -8.78 -11.57 -9.89
CA ILE A 72 -9.89 -12.39 -9.40
C ILE A 72 -10.78 -12.74 -10.58
N ASP A 73 -11.35 -13.94 -10.59
CA ASP A 73 -12.32 -14.34 -11.59
C ASP A 73 -13.59 -13.47 -11.52
N GLN A 74 -14.03 -12.99 -12.68
CA GLN A 74 -15.12 -12.03 -12.81
C GLN A 74 -16.43 -12.67 -13.28
N GLU A 75 -16.45 -13.95 -13.65
CA GLU A 75 -17.61 -14.57 -14.29
C GLU A 75 -18.90 -14.45 -13.45
N ASP A 76 -18.82 -14.78 -12.16
CA ASP A 76 -19.95 -14.65 -11.22
C ASP A 76 -20.40 -13.19 -11.04
N TYR A 77 -19.45 -12.26 -11.06
CA TYR A 77 -19.72 -10.83 -10.90
C TYR A 77 -20.39 -10.24 -12.14
N LEU A 78 -19.96 -10.64 -13.33
CA LEU A 78 -20.56 -10.26 -14.59
C LEU A 78 -21.97 -10.82 -14.73
N GLY A 79 -22.19 -12.07 -14.28
CA GLY A 79 -23.53 -12.66 -14.22
C GLY A 79 -24.49 -11.87 -13.31
N GLN A 80 -24.03 -11.50 -12.11
CA GLN A 80 -24.81 -10.68 -11.18
C GLN A 80 -25.09 -9.27 -11.73
N LEU A 81 -24.10 -8.66 -12.39
CA LEU A 81 -24.26 -7.37 -13.05
C LEU A 81 -25.34 -7.43 -14.14
N ALA A 82 -25.26 -8.43 -15.02
CA ALA A 82 -26.25 -8.61 -16.09
C ALA A 82 -27.67 -8.82 -15.55
N GLN A 83 -27.80 -9.59 -14.46
CA GLN A 83 -29.09 -9.79 -13.79
C GLN A 83 -29.65 -8.49 -13.19
N ALA A 84 -28.80 -7.68 -12.57
CA ALA A 84 -29.19 -6.38 -12.02
C ALA A 84 -29.60 -5.40 -13.12
N GLU A 85 -28.87 -5.37 -14.23
CA GLU A 85 -29.18 -4.54 -15.40
C GLU A 85 -30.52 -4.94 -16.04
N ALA A 86 -30.78 -6.24 -16.23
CA ALA A 86 -32.06 -6.73 -16.72
C ALA A 86 -33.22 -6.35 -15.79
N SER A 87 -32.99 -6.41 -14.48
CA SER A 87 -33.99 -6.01 -13.47
C SER A 87 -34.27 -4.50 -13.54
N LEU A 88 -33.24 -3.68 -13.72
CA LEU A 88 -33.36 -2.23 -13.88
C LEU A 88 -34.15 -1.88 -15.15
N GLU A 89 -33.90 -2.56 -16.26
CA GLU A 89 -34.61 -2.33 -17.51
C GLU A 89 -36.09 -2.72 -17.42
N GLY A 90 -36.40 -3.81 -16.73
CA GLY A 90 -37.78 -4.20 -16.43
C GLY A 90 -38.54 -3.12 -15.66
N VAL A 91 -37.93 -2.59 -14.59
CA VAL A 91 -38.53 -1.51 -13.79
C VAL A 91 -38.68 -0.22 -14.61
N ARG A 92 -37.68 0.11 -15.43
CA ARG A 92 -37.73 1.29 -16.31
C ARG A 92 -38.88 1.22 -17.30
N THR A 93 -39.15 0.03 -17.83
CA THR A 93 -40.28 -0.22 -18.73
C THR A 93 -41.61 -0.02 -18.01
N GLN A 94 -41.76 -0.59 -16.80
CA GLN A 94 -42.98 -0.40 -15.98
C GLN A 94 -43.21 1.07 -15.62
N LEU A 95 -42.14 1.82 -15.32
CA LEU A 95 -42.24 3.25 -15.05
C LEU A 95 -42.75 4.02 -16.27
N LEU A 96 -42.25 3.68 -17.46
CA LEU A 96 -42.68 4.33 -18.70
C LEU A 96 -44.15 4.01 -19.03
N GLU A 97 -44.59 2.78 -18.78
CA GLU A 97 -45.99 2.38 -18.89
C GLU A 97 -46.88 3.17 -17.92
N ALA A 98 -46.51 3.22 -16.64
CA ALA A 98 -47.25 3.97 -15.62
C ALA A 98 -47.33 5.48 -15.94
N GLN A 99 -46.27 6.07 -16.48
CA GLN A 99 -46.25 7.47 -16.92
C GLN A 99 -47.20 7.70 -18.09
N ARG A 100 -47.21 6.79 -19.08
CA ARG A 100 -48.16 6.86 -20.20
C ARG A 100 -49.61 6.74 -19.75
N ASP A 101 -49.89 5.83 -18.83
CA ASP A 101 -51.25 5.66 -18.30
C ASP A 101 -51.72 6.90 -17.53
N LEU A 102 -50.81 7.58 -16.82
CA LEU A 102 -51.12 8.84 -16.16
C LEU A 102 -51.40 9.97 -17.17
N GLU A 103 -50.59 10.08 -18.22
CA GLU A 103 -50.77 11.08 -19.28
C GLU A 103 -52.14 10.93 -19.96
N LEU A 104 -52.53 9.70 -20.30
CA LEU A 104 -53.85 9.42 -20.90
C LEU A 104 -55.01 9.77 -19.95
N GLN A 105 -54.84 9.55 -18.64
CA GLN A 105 -55.85 9.91 -17.64
C GLN A 105 -56.03 11.43 -17.52
N VAL A 106 -54.94 12.19 -17.53
CA VAL A 106 -54.99 13.66 -17.50
C VAL A 106 -55.70 14.20 -18.74
N LEU A 107 -55.31 13.74 -19.93
CA LEU A 107 -55.92 14.15 -21.20
C LEU A 107 -57.42 13.82 -21.26
N ARG A 108 -57.82 12.66 -20.74
CA ARG A 108 -59.24 12.27 -20.67
C ARG A 108 -60.02 13.19 -19.72
N ASN A 109 -59.48 13.47 -18.54
CA ASN A 109 -60.16 14.31 -17.55
C ASN A 109 -60.33 15.74 -18.06
N GLU A 110 -59.34 16.30 -18.76
CA GLU A 110 -59.45 17.65 -19.35
C GLU A 110 -60.51 17.75 -20.46
N GLY A 111 -60.70 16.67 -21.23
CA GLY A 111 -61.74 16.59 -22.27
C GLY A 111 -63.17 16.52 -21.75
N GLU A 112 -63.38 16.08 -20.49
CA GLU A 112 -64.72 16.02 -19.87
C GLU A 112 -65.16 17.35 -19.21
N VAL A 113 -64.25 18.32 -19.03
CA VAL A 113 -64.56 19.61 -18.36
C VAL A 113 -64.84 20.77 -19.34
N ALA A 114 -64.73 20.55 -20.66
CA ALA A 114 -64.98 21.54 -21.71
C ALA A 114 -66.33 21.33 -22.39
#